data_AF-A0A328SAU1-F1
#
_entry.id   AF-A0A328SAU1-F1
#
_cell.length_a   1.000
_cell.length_b   1.000
_cell.length_c   1.000
_cell.angle_alpha   90.00
_cell.angle_beta   90.00
_cell.angle_gamma   90.00
#
_symmetry.space_group_name_H-M   'P 1'
#
loop_
_entity.id
_entity.type
_entity.pdbx_description
1 polymer ?
#
loop_
_entity_poly.entity_id
_entity_poly.type
_entity_poly.pdbx_seq_one_letter_code
_entity_poly.pdbx_strand_id
1 'polypeptide(L)'
;VIELCSALAAKEEGDARYALDLLKTSGEIADENESNVIKESYVKEAKDRIEHNKLIDVIMTLPIQQQKVLEAITYLTKEKEEITSGLLYDVYQELAKNDKVSYRRLFDFINELELLGLISANTVSRGRARGRTNVITLQCDTDIIEQALSYKE
;
A
#
# COMPACT_ATOMS: atom_id res chain seq x y z
N VAL A 1 17.10 18.82 14.21
CA VAL A 1 16.33 18.87 12.93
C VAL A 1 17.18 18.53 11.72
N ILE A 2 18.11 19.39 11.28
CA ILE A 2 18.94 19.11 10.07
C ILE A 2 19.70 17.79 10.22
N GLU A 3 20.31 17.56 11.38
CA GLU A 3 20.99 16.31 11.71
C GLU A 3 20.05 15.10 11.65
N LEU A 4 18.80 15.24 12.10
CA LEU A 4 17.80 14.18 12.06
C LEU A 4 17.36 13.88 10.62
N CYS A 5 17.09 14.89 9.80
CA CYS A 5 16.78 14.70 8.38
C CYS A 5 17.94 14.01 7.65
N SER A 6 19.18 14.44 7.91
CA SER A 6 20.38 13.82 7.34
C SER A 6 20.55 12.37 7.80
N ALA A 7 20.30 12.07 9.08
CA ALA A 7 20.42 10.72 9.62
C ALA A 7 19.35 9.77 9.06
N LEU A 8 18.12 10.25 8.85
CA LEU A 8 17.04 9.47 8.22
C LEU A 8 17.35 9.21 6.74
N ALA A 9 17.79 10.23 6.01
CA ALA A 9 18.18 10.07 4.61
C ALA A 9 19.38 9.12 4.44
N ALA A 10 20.36 9.16 5.35
CA ALA A 10 21.46 8.22 5.33
C ALA A 10 21.03 6.75 5.53
N LYS A 11 19.89 6.51 6.21
CA LYS A 11 19.31 5.16 6.33
C LYS A 11 18.61 4.72 5.05
N GLU A 12 17.96 5.64 4.36
CA GLU A 12 17.34 5.46 3.04
C GLU A 12 18.35 5.70 1.91
N GLU A 13 19.44 4.92 1.91
CA GLU A 13 20.48 4.90 0.86
C GLU A 13 21.26 6.23 0.65
N GLY A 14 21.06 7.23 1.50
CA GLY A 14 21.70 8.54 1.36
C GLY A 14 21.01 9.46 0.35
N ASP A 15 19.71 9.29 0.08
CA ASP A 15 18.99 10.14 -0.88
C ASP A 15 18.84 11.59 -0.37
N ALA A 16 19.61 12.50 -0.97
CA ALA A 16 19.56 13.92 -0.65
C ALA A 16 18.20 14.57 -0.98
N ARG A 17 17.45 14.06 -1.97
CA ARG A 17 16.09 14.54 -2.26
C ARG A 17 15.17 14.23 -1.10
N TYR A 18 15.26 13.01 -0.57
CA TYR A 18 14.47 12.61 0.59
C TYR A 18 14.80 13.45 1.83
N ALA A 19 16.06 13.83 2.04
CA ALA A 19 16.41 14.78 3.12
C ALA A 19 15.75 16.15 2.95
N LEU A 20 15.69 16.67 1.72
CA LEU A 20 15.03 17.93 1.39
C LEU A 20 13.51 17.83 1.52
N ASP A 21 12.91 16.74 1.07
CA ASP A 21 11.48 16.47 1.19
C ASP A 21 11.08 16.39 2.67
N LEU A 22 11.85 15.67 3.49
CA LEU A 22 11.66 15.63 4.95
C LEU A 22 11.66 17.03 5.55
N LEU A 23 12.66 17.85 5.21
CA LEU A 23 12.77 19.20 5.76
C LEU A 23 11.60 20.09 5.30
N LYS A 24 11.24 20.00 4.02
CA LYS A 24 10.11 20.75 3.44
C LYS A 24 8.81 20.38 4.14
N THR A 25 8.46 19.10 4.19
CA THR A 25 7.23 18.62 4.82
C THR A 25 7.20 18.87 6.32
N SER A 26 8.35 18.84 6.99
CA SER A 26 8.44 19.27 8.40
C SER A 26 8.10 20.75 8.60
N GLY A 27 8.47 21.59 7.63
CA GLY A 27 8.11 23.01 7.61
C GLY A 27 6.61 23.22 7.38
N GLU A 28 6.02 22.47 6.44
CA GLU A 28 4.57 22.46 6.18
C GLU A 28 3.79 22.06 7.45
N ILE A 29 4.21 20.99 8.13
CA ILE A 29 3.59 20.55 9.39
C ILE A 29 3.77 21.60 10.50
N ALA A 30 4.95 22.24 10.59
CA ALA A 30 5.16 23.30 11.57
C ALA A 30 4.21 24.48 11.32
N ASP A 31 4.00 24.85 10.06
CA ASP A 31 3.07 25.92 9.65
C ASP A 31 1.62 25.55 9.97
N GLU A 32 1.18 24.31 9.66
CA GLU A 32 -0.12 23.76 10.04
C GLU A 32 -0.38 23.82 11.56
N ASN A 33 0.70 23.73 12.37
CA ASN A 33 0.66 23.79 13.82
C ASN A 33 0.93 25.20 14.39
N GLU A 34 0.91 26.24 13.55
CA GLU A 34 1.21 27.64 13.90
C GLU A 34 2.56 27.79 14.65
N SER A 35 3.53 26.95 14.32
CA SER A 35 4.82 26.87 14.99
C SER A 35 5.91 27.59 14.20
N ASN A 36 6.50 28.63 14.81
CA ASN A 36 7.63 29.36 14.22
C ASN A 36 8.95 28.58 14.19
N VAL A 37 8.99 27.37 14.74
CA VAL A 37 10.20 26.53 14.80
C VAL A 37 9.86 25.08 14.44
N ILE A 38 10.69 24.49 13.58
CA ILE A 38 10.58 23.06 13.26
C ILE A 38 11.11 22.25 14.46
N LYS A 39 10.26 21.36 14.99
CA LYS A 39 10.61 20.42 16.06
C LYS A 39 10.94 19.06 15.47
N GLU A 40 11.71 18.25 16.20
CA GLU A 40 12.00 16.88 15.77
C GLU A 40 10.76 15.99 15.65
N SER A 41 9.69 16.29 16.40
CA SER A 41 8.39 15.63 16.25
C SER A 41 7.81 15.82 14.85
N TYR A 42 7.92 17.01 14.27
CA TYR A 42 7.43 17.29 12.91
C TYR A 42 8.26 16.56 11.86
N VAL A 43 9.54 16.28 12.11
CA VAL A 43 10.36 15.46 11.20
C VAL A 43 9.92 14.00 11.18
N LYS A 44 9.53 13.46 12.35
CA LYS A 44 8.99 12.09 12.43
C LYS A 44 7.64 12.00 11.73
N GLU A 45 6.77 12.97 11.98
CA GLU A 45 5.46 13.06 11.30
C GLU A 45 5.62 13.26 9.78
N ALA A 46 6.58 14.08 9.35
CA ALA A 46 6.90 14.28 7.94
C ALA A 46 7.34 12.99 7.26
N LYS A 47 8.17 12.18 7.93
CA LYS A 47 8.57 10.86 7.42
C LYS A 47 7.34 10.01 7.14
N ASP A 48 6.44 9.88 8.12
CA ASP A 48 5.25 9.03 7.99
C ASP A 48 4.30 9.56 6.90
N ARG A 49 4.11 10.89 6.82
CA ARG A 49 3.32 11.54 5.76
C ARG A 49 3.92 11.30 4.37
N ILE A 50 5.25 11.37 4.22
CA ILE A 50 5.93 11.09 2.94
C ILE A 50 5.77 9.61 2.55
N GLU A 51 5.91 8.68 3.50
CA GLU A 51 5.72 7.25 3.25
C GLU A 51 4.28 6.94 2.83
N HIS A 52 3.28 7.52 3.49
CA HIS A 52 1.88 7.39 3.10
C HIS A 52 1.61 7.95 1.71
N ASN A 53 2.10 9.15 1.40
CA ASN A 53 1.93 9.76 0.08
C ASN A 53 2.55 8.92 -1.04
N LYS A 54 3.73 8.33 -0.80
CA LYS A 54 4.36 7.40 -1.75
C LYS A 54 3.47 6.19 -2.04
N LEU A 55 2.84 5.61 -1.01
CA LEU A 55 1.91 4.49 -1.20
C LEU A 55 0.68 4.90 -2.01
N ILE A 56 0.09 6.07 -1.71
CA ILE A 56 -1.04 6.62 -2.46
C ILE A 56 -0.67 6.79 -3.94
N ASP A 57 0.48 7.40 -4.23
CA ASP A 57 0.96 7.60 -5.59
C ASP A 57 1.12 6.27 -6.35
N VAL A 58 1.72 5.25 -5.71
CA VAL A 58 1.82 3.91 -6.29
C VAL A 58 0.44 3.36 -6.63
N ILE A 59 -0.50 3.39 -5.67
CA ILE A 59 -1.87 2.86 -5.86
C ILE A 59 -2.61 3.60 -6.98
N MET A 60 -2.47 4.93 -7.08
CA MET A 60 -3.11 5.73 -8.12
C MET A 60 -2.61 5.38 -9.54
N THR A 61 -1.33 5.00 -9.67
CA THR A 61 -0.73 4.60 -10.95
C THR A 61 -1.10 3.19 -11.40
N LEU A 62 -1.70 2.37 -10.53
CA LEU A 62 -2.11 1.01 -10.89
C LEU A 62 -3.16 1.01 -12.01
N PRO A 63 -3.05 0.10 -12.99
CA PRO A 63 -4.13 -0.26 -13.89
C PRO A 63 -5.43 -0.59 -13.14
N ILE A 64 -6.57 -0.21 -13.72
CA ILE A 64 -7.89 -0.35 -13.08
C ILE A 64 -8.19 -1.78 -12.60
N GLN A 65 -7.72 -2.80 -13.33
CA GLN A 65 -7.93 -4.19 -12.92
C GLN A 65 -7.14 -4.56 -11.67
N GLN A 66 -5.90 -4.07 -11.52
CA GLN A 66 -5.12 -4.28 -10.30
C GLN A 66 -5.72 -3.51 -9.13
N GLN A 67 -6.25 -2.31 -9.37
CA GLN A 67 -6.98 -1.54 -8.35
C GLN A 67 -8.22 -2.32 -7.84
N LYS A 68 -9.01 -2.93 -8.73
CA LYS A 68 -10.14 -3.80 -8.36
C LYS A 68 -9.71 -5.03 -7.57
N VAL A 69 -8.53 -5.60 -7.88
CA VAL A 69 -7.97 -6.70 -7.06
C VAL A 69 -7.61 -6.19 -5.67
N LEU A 70 -6.95 -5.04 -5.58
CA LEU A 70 -6.60 -4.44 -4.30
C LEU A 70 -7.86 -4.08 -3.48
N GLU A 71 -8.90 -3.57 -4.12
CA GLU A 71 -10.22 -3.31 -3.52
C GLU A 71 -10.84 -4.59 -2.95
N ALA A 72 -10.83 -5.71 -3.71
CA ALA A 72 -11.31 -7.00 -3.23
C ALA A 72 -10.54 -7.50 -1.99
N ILE A 73 -9.21 -7.33 -1.99
CA ILE A 73 -8.35 -7.71 -0.85
C ILE A 73 -8.67 -6.82 0.36
N THR A 74 -8.84 -5.52 0.17
CA THR A 74 -9.21 -4.56 1.22
C THR A 74 -10.55 -4.91 1.85
N TYR A 75 -11.56 -5.20 1.03
CA TYR A 75 -12.87 -5.65 1.48
C TYR A 75 -12.77 -6.91 2.36
N LEU A 76 -12.10 -7.96 1.87
CA LEU A 76 -11.94 -9.22 2.61
C LEU A 76 -11.11 -9.05 3.90
N THR A 77 -10.13 -8.14 3.89
CA THR A 77 -9.34 -7.81 5.08
C THR A 77 -10.21 -7.20 6.17
N LYS A 78 -11.14 -6.30 5.81
CA LYS A 78 -12.08 -5.68 6.75
C LYS A 78 -13.09 -6.66 7.32
N GLU A 79 -13.53 -7.63 6.52
CA GLU A 79 -14.38 -8.75 6.98
C GLU A 79 -13.62 -9.75 7.87
N LYS A 80 -12.30 -9.57 8.06
CA LYS A 80 -11.42 -10.45 8.84
C LYS A 80 -11.42 -11.89 8.35
N GLU A 81 -11.61 -12.09 7.05
CA GLU A 81 -11.56 -13.40 6.41
C GLU A 81 -10.13 -13.78 6.00
N GLU A 82 -9.83 -15.08 6.01
CA GLU A 82 -8.57 -15.57 5.44
C GLU A 82 -8.63 -15.50 3.91
N ILE A 83 -7.84 -14.61 3.33
CA ILE A 83 -7.88 -14.34 1.90
C ILE A 83 -7.12 -15.44 1.16
N THR A 84 -7.85 -16.43 0.64
CA THR A 84 -7.29 -17.42 -0.28
C THR A 84 -7.36 -16.93 -1.72
N SER A 85 -6.46 -17.41 -2.58
CA SER A 85 -6.50 -17.07 -4.01
C SER A 85 -7.80 -17.52 -4.71
N GLY A 86 -8.49 -18.54 -4.18
CA GLY A 86 -9.83 -18.93 -4.65
C GLY A 86 -10.90 -17.92 -4.25
N LEU A 87 -11.00 -17.59 -2.96
CA LEU A 87 -11.95 -16.61 -2.44
C LEU A 87 -11.76 -15.23 -3.09
N LEU A 88 -10.50 -14.79 -3.21
CA LEU A 88 -10.17 -13.52 -3.87
C LEU A 88 -10.64 -13.50 -5.32
N TYR A 89 -10.52 -14.62 -6.04
CA TYR A 89 -11.02 -14.71 -7.42
C TYR A 89 -12.53 -14.55 -7.46
N ASP A 90 -13.28 -15.24 -6.60
CA ASP A 90 -14.74 -15.15 -6.59
C ASP A 90 -15.22 -13.71 -6.31
N VAL A 91 -14.66 -13.06 -5.28
CA VAL A 91 -14.98 -11.65 -4.94
C VAL A 91 -14.59 -10.70 -6.05
N TYR A 92 -13.39 -10.85 -6.62
CA TYR A 92 -12.94 -10.01 -7.73
C TYR A 92 -13.87 -10.14 -8.94
N GLN A 93 -14.38 -11.34 -9.26
CA GLN A 93 -15.28 -11.50 -10.41
C GLN A 93 -16.61 -10.76 -10.21
N GLU A 94 -17.12 -10.69 -8.98
CA GLU A 94 -18.31 -9.90 -8.68
C GLU A 94 -18.05 -8.40 -8.83
N LEU A 95 -16.91 -7.89 -8.36
CA LEU A 95 -16.51 -6.48 -8.51
C LEU A 95 -16.20 -6.11 -9.97
N ALA A 96 -15.56 -7.00 -10.72
CA ALA A 96 -15.15 -6.75 -12.10
C ALA A 96 -16.33 -6.64 -13.07
N LYS A 97 -17.50 -7.19 -12.73
CA LYS A 97 -18.73 -7.20 -13.54
C LYS A 97 -18.50 -7.70 -14.97
N ASN A 98 -18.28 -6.79 -15.93
CA ASN A 98 -18.06 -7.12 -17.34
C ASN A 98 -16.58 -7.31 -17.70
N ASP A 99 -15.66 -6.84 -16.86
CA ASP A 99 -14.22 -6.91 -17.13
C ASP A 99 -13.54 -8.11 -16.47
N LYS A 100 -14.23 -9.26 -16.44
CA LYS A 100 -13.77 -10.49 -15.81
C LYS A 100 -12.48 -10.99 -16.45
N VAL A 101 -11.51 -11.38 -15.63
CA VAL A 101 -10.26 -12.02 -16.10
C VAL A 101 -10.19 -13.48 -15.71
N SER A 102 -9.31 -14.24 -16.37
CA SER A 102 -9.05 -15.63 -15.98
C SER A 102 -8.32 -15.70 -14.63
N TYR A 103 -8.43 -16.85 -13.96
CA TYR A 103 -7.68 -17.12 -12.72
C TYR A 103 -6.16 -16.89 -12.89
N ARG A 104 -5.62 -17.26 -14.06
CA ARG A 104 -4.20 -17.03 -14.38
C ARG A 104 -3.85 -15.56 -14.38
N ARG A 105 -4.70 -14.71 -14.98
CA ARG A 105 -4.44 -13.27 -15.03
C ARG A 105 -4.60 -12.60 -13.66
N LEU A 106 -5.55 -13.06 -12.84
CA LEU A 106 -5.63 -12.64 -11.44
C LEU A 106 -4.34 -12.97 -10.69
N PHE A 107 -3.80 -14.17 -10.89
CA PHE A 107 -2.54 -14.56 -10.27
C PHE A 107 -1.37 -13.66 -10.70
N ASP A 108 -1.31 -13.25 -11.97
CA ASP A 108 -0.32 -12.26 -12.41
C ASP A 108 -0.49 -10.92 -11.66
N PHE A 109 -1.73 -10.44 -11.50
CA PHE A 109 -2.00 -9.22 -10.73
C PHE A 109 -1.57 -9.34 -9.26
N ILE A 110 -1.78 -10.50 -8.63
CA ILE A 110 -1.32 -10.74 -7.26
C ILE A 110 0.20 -10.62 -7.19
N ASN A 111 0.95 -11.23 -8.11
CA ASN A 111 2.41 -11.15 -8.12
C ASN A 111 2.89 -9.72 -8.39
N GLU A 112 2.21 -8.99 -9.28
CA GLU A 112 2.52 -7.59 -9.58
C GLU A 112 2.29 -6.69 -8.34
N LEU A 113 1.20 -6.90 -7.58
CA LEU A 113 0.93 -6.20 -6.33
C LEU A 113 1.92 -6.58 -5.20
N GLU A 114 2.31 -7.85 -5.13
CA GLU A 114 3.32 -8.32 -4.17
C GLU A 114 4.70 -7.71 -4.45
N LEU A 115 5.08 -7.60 -5.73
CA LEU A 115 6.34 -6.95 -6.14
C LEU A 115 6.38 -5.47 -5.73
N LEU A 116 5.24 -4.80 -5.75
CA LEU A 116 5.10 -3.42 -5.26
C LEU A 116 5.09 -3.30 -3.74
N GLY A 117 5.10 -4.43 -3.02
CA GLY A 117 5.09 -4.48 -1.56
C GLY A 117 3.74 -4.11 -0.93
N LEU A 118 2.66 -4.07 -1.73
CA LEU A 118 1.32 -3.73 -1.23
C LEU A 118 0.66 -4.92 -0.51
N ILE A 119 1.03 -6.14 -0.90
CA ILE A 119 0.54 -7.39 -0.34
C ILE A 119 1.68 -8.37 -0.12
N SER A 120 1.45 -9.40 0.69
CA SER A 120 2.24 -10.63 0.72
C SER A 120 1.37 -11.82 0.29
N ALA A 121 1.94 -12.77 -0.43
CA ALA A 121 1.25 -13.97 -0.91
C ALA A 121 2.03 -15.25 -0.54
N ASN A 122 1.58 -15.94 0.51
CA ASN A 122 2.25 -17.14 1.00
C ASN A 122 1.55 -18.42 0.52
N THR A 123 2.26 -19.30 -0.19
CA THR A 123 1.70 -20.60 -0.56
C THR A 123 1.66 -21.56 0.63
N VAL A 124 0.45 -21.92 1.04
CA VAL A 124 0.19 -22.88 2.11
C VAL A 124 -0.34 -24.21 1.55
N SER A 125 0.08 -25.32 2.17
CA SER A 125 -0.47 -26.65 1.87
C SER A 125 -1.69 -26.91 2.73
N ARG A 126 -2.80 -27.36 2.12
CA ARG A 126 -4.03 -27.76 2.81
C ARG A 126 -4.18 -29.29 2.89
N GLY A 127 -3.09 -30.02 2.61
CA GLY A 127 -3.05 -31.49 2.60
C GLY A 127 -3.45 -32.10 1.24
N ARG A 128 -3.27 -33.41 1.09
CA ARG A 128 -3.41 -34.11 -0.21
C ARG A 128 -4.75 -33.89 -0.91
N ALA A 129 -5.85 -33.85 -0.14
CA ALA A 129 -7.20 -33.73 -0.70
C ALA A 129 -7.57 -32.30 -1.12
N ARG A 130 -6.92 -31.28 -0.56
CA ARG A 130 -7.29 -29.86 -0.76
C ARG A 130 -6.22 -29.04 -1.51
N GLY A 131 -5.07 -29.65 -1.82
CA GLY A 131 -4.02 -29.03 -2.61
C GLY A 131 -3.26 -27.92 -1.89
N ARG A 132 -2.77 -26.95 -2.67
CA ARG A 132 -2.04 -25.77 -2.21
C ARG A 132 -2.81 -24.52 -2.60
N THR A 133 -2.80 -23.51 -1.76
CA THR A 133 -3.40 -22.20 -2.05
C THR A 133 -2.47 -21.10 -1.58
N ASN A 134 -2.56 -19.93 -2.20
CA ASN A 134 -1.95 -18.74 -1.61
C ASN A 134 -2.88 -18.17 -0.56
N VAL A 135 -2.30 -17.73 0.56
CA VAL A 135 -2.93 -16.86 1.55
C VAL A 135 -2.34 -15.47 1.35
N ILE A 136 -3.21 -14.50 1.10
CA ILE A 136 -2.85 -13.12 0.79
C ILE A 136 -3.07 -12.24 2.03
N THR A 137 -2.19 -11.28 2.27
CA THR A 137 -2.32 -10.33 3.39
C THR A 137 -1.86 -8.94 2.96
N LEU A 138 -2.66 -7.91 3.25
CA LEU A 138 -2.26 -6.51 3.03
C LEU A 138 -1.04 -6.15 3.87
N GLN A 139 -0.13 -5.37 3.28
CA GLN A 139 1.07 -4.86 3.96
C GLN A 139 0.97 -3.36 4.28
N CYS A 140 -0.13 -2.72 3.87
CA CYS A 140 -0.44 -1.32 4.17
C CYS A 140 -1.84 -1.20 4.79
N ASP A 141 -2.06 -0.08 5.49
CA ASP A 141 -3.34 0.19 6.16
C ASP A 141 -4.48 0.36 5.16
N THR A 142 -5.64 -0.21 5.48
CA THR A 142 -6.81 -0.17 4.59
C THR A 142 -7.27 1.26 4.31
N ASP A 143 -7.09 2.16 5.26
CA ASP A 143 -7.50 3.56 5.14
C ASP A 143 -6.71 4.29 4.05
N ILE A 144 -5.41 3.99 3.89
CA ILE A 144 -4.55 4.57 2.85
C ILE A 144 -5.02 4.10 1.47
N ILE A 145 -5.36 2.83 1.35
CA ILE A 145 -5.83 2.23 0.09
C ILE A 145 -7.15 2.85 -0.32
N GLU A 146 -8.11 2.94 0.61
CA GLU A 146 -9.42 3.54 0.34
C GLU A 146 -9.32 5.01 -0.02
N GLN A 147 -8.47 5.76 0.69
CA GLN A 147 -8.17 7.14 0.33
C GLN A 147 -7.67 7.22 -1.12
N ALA A 148 -6.68 6.40 -1.50
CA ALA A 148 -6.13 6.39 -2.84
C ALA A 148 -7.15 5.99 -3.93
N LEU A 149 -8.02 5.01 -3.64
CA LEU A 149 -9.04 4.54 -4.58
C LEU A 149 -10.21 5.53 -4.75
N SER A 150 -10.56 6.29 -3.70
CA SER A 150 -11.65 7.28 -3.73
C SER A 150 -11.38 8.47 -4.66
N TYR A 151 -10.12 8.81 -4.93
CA TYR A 151 -9.76 9.94 -5.81
C TYR A 151 -10.07 9.72 -7.31
N LYS A 152 -10.50 8.51 -7.71
CA LYS A 152 -10.81 8.16 -9.11
C LYS A 152 -12.31 8.12 -9.43
N GLU A 153 -13.19 8.32 -8.46
CA GLU A 153 -14.64 8.51 -8.68
C GLU A 153 -14.98 9.98 -8.97
#